data_AF-A0A2H6APW5-F1
#
_entry.id   AF-A0A2H6APW5-F1
#
_cell.length_a   1.000
_cell.length_b   1.000
_cell.length_c   1.000
_cell.angle_alpha   90.00
_cell.angle_beta   90.00
_cell.angle_gamma   90.00
#
_symmetry.space_group_name_H-M   'P 1'
#
loop_
_entity.id
_entity.type
_entity.pdbx_description
1 polymer ?
#
loop_
_entity_poly.entity_id
_entity_poly.type
_entity_poly.pdbx_seq_one_letter_code
_entity_poly.pdbx_strand_id
1 'polypeptide(L)' 'MRRQSACMRYAYKRLLEGKDRKELKRELQVAFGLNSRYVDDAILKTKEILSACKERGQILKKVVFGGRN' A
#
# COMPACT_ATOMS: atom_id res chain seq x y z
N MET A 1 0.63 -5.77 14.63
CA MET A 1 -0.29 -5.13 13.65
C MET A 1 0.10 -3.71 13.21
N ARG A 2 0.56 -2.79 14.08
CA ARG A 2 0.73 -1.36 13.73
C ARG A 2 1.67 -1.04 12.54
N ARG A 3 2.81 -1.74 12.42
CA ARG A 3 3.80 -1.49 11.35
C ARG A 3 3.35 -1.97 9.97
N GLN A 4 2.71 -3.13 9.89
CA GLN A 4 2.20 -3.67 8.62
C GLN A 4 1.06 -2.81 8.07
N SER A 5 0.12 -2.37 8.91
CA SER A 5 -0.94 -1.45 8.48
C SER A 5 -0.40 -0.08 8.04
N ALA A 6 0.67 0.40 8.67
CA ALA A 6 1.34 1.64 8.24
C ALA A 6 2.07 1.45 6.90
N CYS A 7 2.77 0.32 6.73
CA CYS A 7 3.45 -0.06 5.49
C CYS A 7 2.47 -0.15 4.31
N MET A 8 1.33 -0.84 4.47
CA MET A 8 0.29 -0.93 3.45
C MET A 8 -0.29 0.45 3.06
N ARG A 9 -0.55 1.33 4.04
CA ARG A 9 -1.03 2.70 3.76
C ARG A 9 -0.02 3.51 2.96
N TYR A 10 1.26 3.39 3.28
CA TYR A 10 2.33 4.04 2.54
C TYR A 10 2.44 3.48 1.12
N ALA A 11 2.46 2.15 0.98
CA ALA A 11 2.49 1.45 -0.30
C ALA A 11 1.33 1.90 -1.19
N TYR A 12 0.13 2.01 -0.63
CA TYR A 12 -1.06 2.42 -1.35
C TYR A 12 -0.93 3.84 -1.92
N LYS A 13 -0.48 4.79 -1.09
CA LYS A 13 -0.26 6.17 -1.54
C LYS A 13 0.74 6.23 -2.70
N ARG A 14 1.85 5.51 -2.59
CA ARG A 14 2.89 5.48 -3.63
C ARG A 14 2.45 4.78 -4.91
N LEU A 15 1.65 3.72 -4.82
CA LEU A 15 1.08 3.05 -5.99
C LEU A 15 0.06 3.95 -6.71
N LEU A 16 -0.70 4.77 -5.98
CA LEU A 16 -1.57 5.79 -6.59
C LEU A 16 -0.78 6.92 -7.27
N GLU A 17 0.39 7.26 -6.74
CA GLU A 17 1.34 8.20 -7.38
C GLU A 17 2.02 7.60 -8.62
N GLY A 18 1.79 6.32 -8.95
CA GLY A 18 2.37 5.66 -10.11
C GLY A 18 3.83 5.20 -9.93
N LYS A 19 4.32 5.10 -8.70
CA LYS A 19 5.69 4.63 -8.44
C LYS A 19 5.92 3.20 -8.90
N ASP A 20 7.15 2.95 -9.37
CA ASP A 20 7.60 1.62 -9.71
C ASP A 20 7.71 0.71 -8.47
N ARG A 21 7.41 -0.58 -8.66
CA ARG A 21 7.45 -1.58 -7.59
C ARG A 21 8.84 -1.70 -6.96
N LYS A 22 9.91 -1.65 -7.75
CA LYS A 22 11.27 -1.89 -7.29
C LYS A 22 11.73 -0.77 -6.36
N GLU A 23 11.44 0.48 -6.73
CA GLU A 23 11.72 1.66 -5.91
C GLU A 23 10.87 1.64 -4.64
N LEU A 24 9.58 1.32 -4.77
CA LEU A 24 8.68 1.23 -3.64
C LEU A 24 9.13 0.19 -2.61
N LYS A 25 9.61 -0.97 -3.07
CA LYS A 25 10.14 -2.02 -2.19
C LYS A 25 11.33 -1.51 -1.39
N ARG A 26 12.29 -0.86 -2.03
CA ARG A 26 13.49 -0.31 -1.37
C ARG A 26 13.10 0.77 -0.35
N GLU A 27 12.20 1.67 -0.71
CA GLU A 27 11.69 2.72 0.20
C GLU A 27 11.01 2.13 1.44
N LEU A 28 10.13 1.13 1.26
CA LEU A 28 9.42 0.51 2.37
C LEU A 28 10.35 -0.28 3.29
N GLN A 29 11.38 -0.93 2.73
CA GLN A 29 12.40 -1.62 3.54
C GLN A 29 13.16 -0.64 4.43
N VAL A 30 13.60 0.49 3.87
CA VAL A 30 14.34 1.52 4.62
C VAL A 30 13.43 2.24 5.63
N ALA A 31 12.24 2.66 5.21
CA ALA A 31 11.34 3.46 6.04
C ALA A 31 10.77 2.68 7.23
N PHE A 32 10.51 1.38 7.07
CA PHE A 32 9.90 0.55 8.11
C PHE A 32 10.85 -0.47 8.75
N GLY A 33 12.09 -0.59 8.25
CA GLY A 33 13.06 -1.59 8.72
C GLY A 33 12.56 -3.02 8.56
N LEU A 34 11.74 -3.29 7.53
CA LEU A 34 11.08 -4.58 7.32
C LEU A 34 11.87 -5.47 6.35
N ASN A 35 11.81 -6.78 6.58
CA ASN A 35 12.37 -7.75 5.65
C ASN A 35 11.62 -7.71 4.30
N SER A 36 12.33 -8.01 3.22
CA SER A 36 11.83 -8.03 1.83
C SER A 36 10.51 -8.79 1.68
N ARG A 37 10.37 -9.95 2.33
CA ARG A 37 9.15 -10.77 2.33
C ARG A 37 7.93 -9.99 2.82
N TYR A 38 8.03 -9.32 3.97
CA TYR A 38 6.91 -8.55 4.51
C TYR A 38 6.54 -7.34 3.67
N VAL A 39 7.54 -6.73 3.02
CA VAL A 39 7.32 -5.61 2.10
C VAL A 39 6.61 -6.09 0.83
N ASP A 40 7.04 -7.22 0.27
CA ASP A 40 6.39 -7.80 -0.90
C ASP A 40 4.95 -8.23 -0.61
N ASP A 41 4.70 -8.88 0.54
CA ASP A 41 3.34 -9.23 0.97
C ASP A 41 2.45 -7.99 1.13
N ALA A 42 3.00 -6.92 1.71
CA ALA A 42 2.27 -5.66 1.85
C ALA A 42 1.95 -5.04 0.50
N ILE A 43 2.90 -5.03 -0.45
CA ILE A 43 2.67 -4.52 -1.82
C ILE A 43 1.61 -5.37 -2.53
N LEU A 44 1.70 -6.70 -2.44
CA LEU A 44 0.76 -7.63 -3.08
C LEU A 44 -0.67 -7.36 -2.60
N LYS A 45 -0.87 -7.37 -1.28
CA LYS A 45 -2.17 -7.11 -0.66
C LYS A 45 -2.71 -5.72 -1.00
N THR A 46 -1.83 -4.73 -1.07
CA THR A 46 -2.19 -3.37 -1.47
C THR A 46 -2.67 -3.31 -2.92
N LYS A 47 -2.03 -4.04 -3.84
CA LYS A 47 -2.46 -4.15 -5.24
C LYS A 47 -3.82 -4.83 -5.39
N GLU A 48 -4.05 -5.92 -4.66
CA GLU A 48 -5.34 -6.61 -4.64
C GLU A 48 -6.48 -5.69 -4.20
N ILE A 49 -6.28 -4.96 -3.09
CA ILE A 49 -7.25 -3.98 -2.60
C ILE A 49 -7.49 -2.87 -3.64
N LEU A 50 -6.42 -2.38 -4.28
CA LEU A 50 -6.51 -1.33 -5.29
C LEU A 50 -7.29 -1.79 -6.53
N SER A 51 -7.08 -3.04 -6.98
CA SER A 51 -7.84 -3.66 -8.06
C SER A 51 -9.32 -3.78 -7.69
N ALA A 52 -9.61 -4.36 -6.51
CA ALA A 52 -10.98 -4.53 -6.04
C ALA A 52 -11.72 -3.20 -5.85
N CYS A 53 -11.02 -2.14 -5.41
CA CYS A 53 -11.60 -0.79 -5.31
C CYS A 53 -11.93 -0.21 -6.69
N LYS A 54 -11.03 -0.41 -7.67
CA LYS A 54 -11.21 0.06 -9.05
C LYS A 54 -12.42 -0.62 -9.70
N GLU A 55 -12.57 -1.92 -9.50
CA GLU A 55 -13.72 -2.70 -9.99
C GLU A 55 -15.04 -2.26 -9.36
N ARG A 56 -15.03 -1.90 -8.07
CA ARG A 56 -16.23 -1.47 -7.33
C ARG A 56 -16.55 0.02 -7.48
N GLY A 57 -15.75 0.78 -8.24
CA GLY A 57 -15.92 2.24 -8.36
C GLY A 57 -15.77 3.00 -7.04
N GLN A 58 -15.10 2.41 -6.05
CA GLN A 58 -14.97 3.01 -4.72
C GLN A 58 -13.83 4.03 -4.68
N ILE A 59 -14.03 5.11 -3.91
CA ILE A 59 -12.99 6.13 -3.70
C ILE A 59 -11.79 5.49 -3.02
N LEU A 60 -10.69 5.37 -3.75
CA LEU A 60 -9.42 4.72 -3.35
C LEU A 60 -8.90 5.24 -1.99
N LYS A 61 -8.96 6.56 -1.76
CA LYS A 61 -8.56 7.18 -0.48
C LYS A 61 -9.43 6.75 0.71
N LYS A 62 -10.72 6.44 0.51
CA LYS A 62 -11.66 6.09 1.58
C LYS A 62 -11.33 4.73 2.18
N VAL A 63 -11.05 3.74 1.34
CA VAL A 63 -10.89 2.33 1.76
C VAL A 63 -9.66 2.13 2.64
N VAL A 64 -8.60 2.91 2.41
CA VAL A 64 -7.31 2.73 3.10
C VAL A 64 -7.07 3.72 4.24
N PHE A 65 -7.59 4.95 4.12
CA PHE A 65 -7.37 6.01 5.12
C PHE A 65 -8.57 6.24 6.05
N GLY A 66 -9.72 5.63 5.78
CA GLY A 66 -10.88 5.70 6.68
C GLY A 66 -11.45 7.12 6.85
N GLY A 67 -11.25 7.99 5.86
CA GLY A 67 -11.77 9.36 5.91
C GLY A 67 -13.29 9.37 6.09
N ARG A 68 -13.76 10.12 7.09
CA ARG A 68 -15.18 10.51 7.19
C ARG A 68 -15.40 11.66 6.20
N ASN A 69 -16.43 11.48 5.37
CA ASN A 69 -16.99 12.36 4.33
C ASN A 69 -16.29 13.70 4.11
#